data_AF-A0A730N4L8-F1
#
_entry.id   AF-A0A730N4L8-F1
#
_cell.length_a   1.000
_cell.length_b   1.000
_cell.length_c   1.000
_cell.angle_alpha   90.00
_cell.angle_beta   90.00
_cell.angle_gamma   90.00
#
_symmetry.space_group_name_H-M   'P 1'
#
loop_
_entity.id
_entity.type
_entity.pdbx_description
1 polymer ?
#
loop_
_entity_poly.entity_id
_entity_poly.type
_entity_poly.pdbx_seq_one_letter_code
_entity_poly.pdbx_strand_id
1 'polypeptide(L)'
;MSILVKNNIHWVGQRDWEVRDFHGTEYKTLRGSSYNSYLIREEKNVLIDTVDHKFSREFVQNLRSEIDLADIDYIIINHAEEDHAGA
;
A
#
# COMPACT_ATOMS: atom_id res chain seq x y z
N MET A 1 -2.16 -10.48 2.41
CA MET A 1 -1.84 -10.92 3.78
C MET A 1 -1.24 -9.74 4.52
N SER A 2 -1.99 -9.15 5.45
CA SER A 2 -1.47 -8.07 6.29
C SER A 2 -0.43 -8.54 7.30
N ILE A 3 0.34 -7.59 7.83
CA ILE A 3 1.31 -7.83 8.90
C ILE A 3 1.06 -6.81 10.00
N LEU A 4 0.93 -7.28 11.23
CA LEU A 4 0.85 -6.39 12.39
C LEU A 4 2.17 -5.63 12.55
N VAL A 5 2.11 -4.30 12.48
CA VAL A 5 3.27 -3.43 12.74
C VAL A 5 3.39 -3.19 14.24
N LYS A 6 2.32 -2.66 14.84
CA LYS A 6 2.21 -2.37 16.28
C LYS A 6 0.76 -2.07 16.63
N ASN A 7 0.26 -2.60 17.75
CA ASN A 7 -1.09 -2.33 18.27
C ASN A 7 -2.18 -2.56 17.21
N ASN A 8 -2.82 -1.49 16.73
CA ASN A 8 -3.89 -1.53 15.74
C ASN A 8 -3.42 -1.03 14.36
N ILE A 9 -2.11 -1.02 14.12
CA ILE A 9 -1.49 -0.61 12.85
C ILE A 9 -1.10 -1.86 12.07
N HIS A 10 -1.73 -2.03 10.91
CA HIS A 10 -1.49 -3.15 10.01
C HIS A 10 -0.82 -2.64 8.73
N TRP A 11 0.28 -3.28 8.35
CA TRP A 11 0.81 -3.15 7.00
C TRP A 11 -0.10 -3.92 6.05
N VAL A 12 -0.60 -3.24 5.02
CA VAL A 12 -1.48 -3.76 3.97
C VAL A 12 -0.90 -3.50 2.57
N GLY A 13 0.42 -3.26 2.50
CA GLY A 13 1.12 -2.95 1.27
C GLY A 13 1.45 -4.15 0.38
N GLN A 14 2.40 -3.95 -0.52
CA GLN A 14 2.81 -4.92 -1.52
C GLN A 14 4.34 -5.05 -1.56
N ARG A 15 4.83 -6.28 -1.77
CA ARG A 15 6.24 -6.55 -2.09
C ARG A 15 6.39 -6.75 -3.58
N ASP A 16 7.41 -6.13 -4.18
CA ASP A 16 7.75 -6.35 -5.58
C ASP A 16 9.19 -6.85 -5.67
N TRP A 17 9.34 -8.17 -5.75
CA TRP A 17 10.64 -8.81 -5.91
C TRP A 17 11.20 -8.67 -7.34
N GLU A 18 10.33 -8.39 -8.31
CA GLU A 18 10.64 -8.42 -9.73
C GLU A 18 11.02 -7.05 -10.29
N VAL A 19 10.56 -5.94 -9.68
CA VAL A 19 10.91 -4.59 -10.13
C VAL A 19 12.42 -4.41 -10.24
N ARG A 20 12.88 -3.97 -11.41
CA ARG A 20 14.28 -3.66 -11.69
C ARG A 20 14.52 -2.21 -12.09
N ASP A 21 13.45 -1.50 -12.42
CA ASP A 21 13.47 -0.23 -13.11
C ASP A 21 12.49 0.72 -12.43
N PHE A 22 12.99 1.89 -12.05
CA PHE A 22 12.24 2.99 -11.45
C PHE A 22 12.58 4.29 -12.18
N HIS A 23 11.60 5.18 -12.35
CA HIS A 23 11.72 6.41 -13.15
C HIS A 23 12.22 6.13 -14.58
N GLY A 24 11.55 5.21 -15.30
CA GLY A 24 12.07 4.68 -16.55
C GLY A 24 13.21 3.70 -16.27
N THR A 25 14.43 3.97 -16.75
CA THR A 25 15.61 3.13 -16.48
C THR A 25 16.69 3.83 -15.68
N GLU A 26 16.40 5.04 -15.18
CA GLU A 26 17.37 5.90 -14.51
C GLU A 26 17.78 5.35 -13.13
N TYR A 27 16.88 4.60 -12.48
CA TYR A 27 17.15 3.98 -11.18
C TYR A 27 16.94 2.47 -11.22
N LYS A 28 18.00 1.70 -10.92
CA LYS A 28 17.97 0.23 -10.95
C LYS A 28 17.76 -0.39 -9.56
N THR A 29 16.63 -1.05 -9.36
CA THR A 29 16.30 -1.77 -8.11
C THR A 29 16.78 -3.22 -8.14
N LEU A 30 18.10 -3.43 -8.01
CA LEU A 30 18.74 -4.75 -8.12
C LEU A 30 18.28 -5.78 -7.06
N ARG A 31 17.53 -5.35 -6.04
CA ARG A 31 17.02 -6.19 -4.94
C ARG A 31 15.49 -6.15 -4.83
N GLY A 32 14.80 -5.68 -5.87
CA GLY A 32 13.37 -5.37 -5.81
C GLY A 32 13.07 -4.14 -4.97
N SER A 33 11.79 -3.96 -4.64
CA SER A 33 11.27 -2.90 -3.80
C SER A 33 10.00 -3.36 -3.05
N SER A 34 9.40 -2.47 -2.28
CA SER A 34 8.10 -2.67 -1.64
C SER A 34 7.35 -1.34 -1.54
N TYR A 35 6.03 -1.41 -1.66
CA TYR A 35 5.13 -0.27 -1.58
C TYR A 35 4.32 -0.41 -0.30
N ASN A 36 4.59 0.45 0.68
CA ASN A 36 4.05 0.29 2.02
C ASN A 36 2.79 1.16 2.18
N SER A 37 1.66 0.50 2.38
CA SER A 37 0.40 1.11 2.81
C SER A 37 0.03 0.59 4.19
N TYR A 38 -0.62 1.42 5.00
CA TYR A 38 -0.98 1.08 6.37
C TYR A 38 -2.46 1.32 6.66
N LEU A 39 -3.08 0.36 7.33
CA LEU A 39 -4.43 0.47 7.87
C LEU A 39 -4.35 0.61 9.39
N ILE A 40 -4.81 1.75 9.90
CA ILE A 40 -4.91 2.02 11.34
C ILE A 40 -6.37 1.85 11.75
N ARG A 41 -6.64 1.05 12.80
CA ARG A 41 -7.99 0.72 13.26
C ARG A 41 -8.20 1.15 14.70
N GLU A 42 -8.79 2.32 14.90
CA GLU A 42 -9.18 2.80 16.23
C GLU A 42 -10.70 3.09 16.24
N GLU A 43 -11.15 4.14 16.94
CA GLU A 43 -12.50 4.69 16.76
C GLU A 43 -12.76 5.13 15.30
N LYS A 44 -11.69 5.39 14.55
CA LYS A 44 -11.70 5.71 13.13
C LYS A 44 -10.73 4.80 12.38
N ASN A 45 -11.13 4.35 11.20
CA ASN A 45 -10.30 3.56 10.31
C ASN A 45 -9.62 4.47 9.30
N VAL A 46 -8.29 4.45 9.29
CA VAL A 46 -7.47 5.31 8.43
C VAL A 46 -6.61 4.45 7.52
N LEU A 47 -6.72 4.67 6.22
CA LEU A 47 -5.75 4.17 5.24
C LEU A 47 -4.68 5.24 5.02
N ILE A 48 -3.41 4.86 5.12
CA ILE A 48 -2.26 5.72 4.82
C ILE A 48 -1.58 5.19 3.55
N ASP A 49 -1.57 6.04 2.52
CA ASP A 49 -1.10 5.76 1.17
C ASP A 49 -1.70 4.49 0.56
N THR A 50 -1.34 4.23 -0.68
CA THR A 50 -1.71 3.03 -1.42
C THR A 50 -0.44 2.34 -1.93
N VAL A 51 -0.48 1.72 -3.10
CA VAL A 51 0.66 1.04 -3.71
C VAL A 51 0.76 1.42 -5.18
N ASP A 52 1.83 0.95 -5.82
CA ASP A 52 2.06 1.09 -7.24
C ASP A 52 0.89 0.59 -8.10
N HIS A 53 0.58 1.35 -9.15
CA HIS A 53 -0.55 1.09 -10.06
C HIS A 53 -0.58 -0.34 -10.63
N LYS A 54 0.60 -0.97 -10.80
CA LYS A 54 0.75 -2.37 -11.26
C LYS A 54 -0.01 -3.37 -10.37
N PHE A 55 -0.21 -3.03 -9.09
CA PHE A 55 -0.82 -3.89 -8.08
C PHE A 55 -2.16 -3.37 -7.58
N SER A 56 -2.79 -2.42 -8.28
CA SER A 56 -4.03 -1.77 -7.83
C SER A 56 -5.16 -2.75 -7.55
N ARG A 57 -5.36 -3.73 -8.43
CA ARG A 57 -6.39 -4.77 -8.25
C ARG A 57 -6.09 -5.65 -7.05
N GLU A 58 -4.87 -6.13 -6.92
CA GLU A 58 -4.42 -6.97 -5.80
C GLU A 58 -4.54 -6.21 -4.48
N PHE A 59 -4.20 -4.92 -4.47
CA PHE A 59 -4.33 -4.04 -3.30
C PHE A 59 -5.77 -3.91 -2.84
N VAL A 60 -6.69 -3.54 -3.74
CA VAL A 60 -8.12 -3.41 -3.38
C VAL A 60 -8.70 -4.75 -2.92
N GLN A 61 -8.32 -5.86 -3.55
CA GLN A 61 -8.76 -7.19 -3.15
C GLN A 61 -8.22 -7.59 -1.76
N ASN A 62 -6.94 -7.33 -1.50
CA ASN A 62 -6.32 -7.57 -0.20
C ASN A 62 -6.96 -6.69 0.87
N LEU A 63 -7.20 -5.41 0.59
CA LEU A 63 -7.82 -4.49 1.54
C LEU A 63 -9.24 -4.92 1.91
N ARG A 64 -10.05 -5.37 0.94
CA ARG A 64 -11.37 -5.98 1.17
C ARG A 64 -11.34 -7.21 2.07
N SER A 65 -10.21 -7.92 2.14
CA SER A 65 -10.04 -9.06 3.03
C SER A 65 -9.69 -8.66 4.47
N GLU A 66 -9.21 -7.43 4.67
CA GLU A 66 -8.81 -6.89 5.98
C GLU A 66 -9.92 -6.03 6.62
N ILE A 67 -10.72 -5.34 5.80
CA ILE A 67 -11.81 -4.45 6.23
C ILE A 67 -12.88 -4.30 5.12
N ASP A 68 -14.14 -4.00 5.48
CA ASP A 68 -15.10 -3.48 4.50
C ASP A 68 -14.61 -2.09 4.03
N LEU A 69 -14.58 -1.86 2.72
CA LEU A 69 -14.12 -0.58 2.20
C LEU A 69 -15.02 0.58 2.64
N ALA A 70 -16.30 0.31 2.92
CA ALA A 70 -17.22 1.31 3.43
C ALA A 70 -16.90 1.75 4.88
N ASP A 71 -16.12 0.97 5.62
CA ASP A 71 -15.75 1.27 7.01
C ASP A 71 -14.50 2.18 7.09
N ILE A 72 -13.83 2.48 5.97
CA ILE A 72 -12.68 3.38 5.95
C ILE A 72 -13.19 4.83 6.09
N ASP A 73 -12.89 5.47 7.21
CA ASP A 73 -13.30 6.85 7.48
C ASP A 73 -12.44 7.85 6.72
N TYR A 74 -11.13 7.60 6.61
CA TYR A 74 -10.18 8.54 6.05
C TYR A 74 -9.11 7.85 5.20
N ILE A 75 -8.66 8.56 4.17
CA ILE A 75 -7.49 8.23 3.38
C ILE A 75 -6.50 9.39 3.51
N ILE A 76 -5.29 9.09 3.99
CA ILE A 76 -4.16 10.02 4.03
C ILE A 76 -3.26 9.68 2.86
N ILE A 77 -3.04 10.65 1.97
CA ILE A 77 -2.04 10.56 0.91
C ILE A 77 -0.88 11.48 1.29
N ASN A 78 0.25 10.91 1.68
CA ASN A 78 1.45 11.65 2.02
C ASN A 78 2.15 12.17 0.76
N HIS A 79 2.15 11.36 -0.31
CA HIS A 79 2.78 11.66 -1.59
C HIS A 79 1.99 11.03 -2.74
N ALA A 80 1.85 11.76 -3.84
CA ALA A 80 0.93 11.42 -4.94
C ALA A 80 1.64 10.82 -6.17
N GLU A 81 2.86 10.32 -6.02
CA GLU A 81 3.55 9.58 -7.08
C GLU A 81 2.92 8.19 -7.29
N GLU A 82 3.05 7.66 -8.50
CA GLU A 82 2.27 6.48 -8.92
C GLU A 82 2.59 5.20 -8.13
N ASP A 83 3.73 5.15 -7.45
CA ASP A 83 4.16 4.06 -6.58
C ASP A 83 3.53 4.09 -5.17
N HIS A 84 2.81 5.18 -4.85
CA HIS A 84 2.14 5.40 -3.56
C HIS A 84 0.66 5.78 -3.70
N ALA A 85 0.25 6.37 -4.82
CA ALA A 85 -1.13 6.78 -5.08
C ALA A 85 -1.72 6.13 -6.35
N GLY A 86 -1.09 5.07 -6.85
CA GLY A 86 -1.49 4.41 -8.10
C GLY A 86 -2.72 3.51 -8.01
N ALA A 87 -3.23 3.22 -6.81
CA ALA A 87 -4.29 2.23 -6.56
C ALA A 87 -5.55 2.81 -5.94
#